data_AF-A0A6C0IQK4-F1
#
_entry.id   AF-A0A6C0IQK4-F1
#
_cell.length_a   1.000
_cell.length_b   1.000
_cell.length_c   1.000
_cell.angle_alpha   90.00
_cell.angle_beta   90.00
_cell.angle_gamma   90.00
#
_symmetry.space_group_name_H-M   'P 1'
#
loop_
_entity.id
_entity.type
_entity.pdbx_description
1 polymer ?
#
loop_
_entity_poly.entity_id
_entity_poly.type
_entity_poly.pdbx_seq_one_letter_code
_entity_poly.pdbx_strand_id
1 'polypeptide(L)'
;MSETVDMSNNVISDKENTTMNTEYSQVQIEPTPENEGGVLDNLFSMDTPTMIMIFAGIVIVLYLLLGRLFGRSSNGDTPVNGFIGKMVDIVLFGLLILWGLFYYQSKSGDILNEEDFSNFYNWIVEYLDDVNSVFSSGFTLVGLYLVVYLFGIPMTSQNKPISISIIETLLISAFVMVIFLSFFKHVLDISIMDAIDAIKKAMFGEMEEVAIPVDISGELQLPEEQDEVFNISTNSFTYEDAQAVCSIYDAELATYDQVEEAYNNGAEWCSYGWSANQMAFFPTQKKTWDKLQKSEKHKNNCGRPGVNGGHIANPYIKFGVNCYGKKPKASEHDLKRMKANEVPELPPSKEEKERQEKIQKWKDNADEMLRVNAYNKKRWSKY
;
A
#
# COMPACT_ATOMS: atom_id res chain seq x y z
N MET A 1 27.75 -65.36 10.65
CA MET A 1 26.95 -66.60 10.63
C MET A 1 25.98 -66.48 11.79
N SER A 2 24.68 -66.42 11.46
CA SER A 2 23.48 -66.63 12.29
C SER A 2 23.57 -66.38 13.80
N GLU A 3 22.72 -65.48 14.31
CA GLU A 3 22.05 -65.72 15.58
C GLU A 3 20.70 -64.98 15.63
N THR A 4 19.68 -65.76 15.94
CA THR A 4 18.27 -65.39 16.12
C THR A 4 17.83 -65.91 17.49
N VAL A 5 16.76 -65.29 18.01
CA VAL A 5 15.87 -65.75 19.10
C VAL A 5 16.37 -65.44 20.52
N ASP A 6 15.58 -65.06 21.53
CA ASP A 6 14.27 -64.40 21.76
C ASP A 6 14.09 -64.37 23.30
N MET A 7 13.05 -63.69 23.77
CA MET A 7 12.27 -63.91 25.00
C MET A 7 12.73 -63.24 26.31
N SER A 8 12.00 -62.17 26.60
CA SER A 8 11.24 -61.91 27.85
C SER A 8 11.92 -62.16 29.20
N ASN A 9 11.88 -61.16 30.08
CA ASN A 9 11.03 -61.26 31.27
C ASN A 9 10.89 -59.90 31.96
N ASN A 10 9.65 -59.60 32.30
CA ASN A 10 9.22 -58.39 32.99
C ASN A 10 9.37 -58.60 34.53
N VAL A 11 9.22 -57.49 35.28
CA VAL A 11 8.73 -57.40 36.69
C VAL A 11 9.71 -57.03 37.83
N ILE A 12 9.62 -55.74 38.22
CA ILE A 12 9.35 -55.13 39.56
C ILE A 12 10.47 -54.99 40.65
N SER A 13 10.66 -53.70 41.03
CA SER A 13 10.83 -53.05 42.37
C SER A 13 11.81 -53.61 43.40
N ASP A 14 12.69 -52.73 43.92
CA ASP A 14 12.53 -52.24 45.29
C ASP A 14 13.26 -50.92 45.61
N LYS A 15 12.63 -50.21 46.56
CA LYS A 15 12.93 -48.93 47.23
C LYS A 15 14.39 -48.86 47.77
N GLU A 16 15.00 -47.72 48.12
CA GLU A 16 14.52 -46.64 48.99
C GLU A 16 15.51 -45.46 49.04
N ASN A 17 14.96 -44.24 49.10
CA ASN A 17 15.42 -42.96 49.71
C ASN A 17 16.91 -42.56 49.77
N THR A 18 17.20 -41.33 49.32
CA THR A 18 17.69 -40.24 50.21
C THR A 18 17.44 -38.86 49.57
N THR A 19 16.92 -37.95 50.40
CA THR A 19 16.43 -36.59 50.17
C THR A 19 17.50 -35.52 49.89
N MET A 20 17.21 -34.70 48.86
CA MET A 20 17.25 -33.23 48.76
C MET A 20 18.28 -32.41 49.58
N ASN A 21 19.05 -31.59 48.86
CA ASN A 21 19.16 -30.14 49.10
C ASN A 21 19.60 -29.42 47.81
N THR A 22 18.72 -28.58 47.27
CA THR A 22 18.95 -27.69 46.13
C THR A 22 19.44 -26.33 46.61
N GLU A 23 20.59 -25.89 46.10
CA GLU A 23 21.10 -24.53 46.24
C GLU A 23 20.85 -23.77 44.92
N TYR A 24 20.07 -22.68 44.98
CA TYR A 24 19.78 -21.80 43.85
C TYR A 24 20.91 -20.77 43.69
N SER A 25 21.60 -20.74 42.54
CA SER A 25 22.42 -19.59 42.13
C SER A 25 21.57 -18.61 41.31
N GLN A 26 21.56 -17.35 41.76
CA GLN A 26 20.94 -16.20 41.12
C GLN A 26 21.86 -15.69 39.99
N VAL A 27 21.35 -15.58 38.77
CA VAL A 27 22.01 -14.84 37.67
C VAL A 27 21.37 -13.45 37.60
N GLN A 28 22.19 -12.41 37.79
CA GLN A 28 21.81 -11.01 37.64
C GLN A 28 21.62 -10.67 36.15
N ILE A 29 20.47 -10.11 35.80
CA ILE A 29 20.17 -9.55 34.48
C ILE A 29 20.37 -8.04 34.59
N GLU A 30 21.29 -7.47 33.81
CA GLU A 30 21.40 -6.01 33.64
C GLU A 30 20.12 -5.45 33.00
N PRO A 31 19.58 -4.31 33.47
CA PRO A 31 18.44 -3.69 32.82
C PRO A 31 18.87 -3.12 31.46
N THR A 32 18.14 -3.51 30.43
CA THR A 32 18.16 -2.90 29.10
C THR A 32 17.72 -1.44 29.21
N PRO A 33 18.30 -0.49 28.45
CA PRO A 33 17.94 0.91 28.58
C PRO A 33 16.50 1.11 28.12
N GLU A 34 15.69 1.73 28.97
CA GLU A 34 14.37 2.25 28.62
C GLU A 34 14.50 3.10 27.36
N ASN A 35 13.83 2.68 26.31
CA ASN A 35 13.63 3.51 25.14
C ASN A 35 12.78 4.70 25.63
N GLU A 36 13.41 5.87 25.78
CA GLU A 36 12.68 7.12 25.98
C GLU A 36 11.77 7.29 24.76
N GLY A 37 10.52 6.84 24.89
CA GLY A 37 9.47 7.12 23.92
C GLY A 37 9.46 8.61 23.67
N GLY A 38 9.58 9.00 22.39
CA GLY A 38 9.66 10.41 22.04
C GLY A 38 8.45 11.16 22.58
N VAL A 39 8.55 12.48 22.70
CA VAL A 39 7.42 13.33 23.10
C VAL A 39 6.18 13.04 22.24
N LEU A 40 6.38 12.64 20.98
CA LEU A 40 5.34 12.21 20.05
C LEU A 40 4.73 10.85 20.43
N ASP A 41 5.52 9.86 20.83
CA ASP A 41 5.00 8.53 21.24
C ASP A 41 4.19 8.61 22.54
N ASN A 42 4.62 9.49 23.45
CA ASN A 42 3.89 9.81 24.68
C ASN A 42 2.61 10.60 24.41
N LEU A 43 2.58 11.40 23.33
CA LEU A 43 1.38 12.11 22.90
C LEU A 43 0.38 11.15 22.23
N PHE A 44 0.85 10.16 21.47
CA PHE A 44 0.00 9.20 20.77
C PHE A 44 -0.53 8.05 21.63
N SER A 45 -0.04 7.91 22.87
CA SER A 45 -0.50 6.92 23.85
C SER A 45 -1.48 7.48 24.89
N MET A 46 -1.77 8.78 24.87
CA MET A 46 -2.72 9.42 25.78
C MET A 46 -4.17 9.09 25.45
N ASP A 47 -5.00 9.04 26.50
CA ASP A 47 -6.45 8.88 26.37
C ASP A 47 -7.12 10.11 25.71
N THR A 48 -8.24 9.87 25.02
CA THR A 48 -8.95 10.91 24.24
C THR A 48 -9.31 12.16 25.04
N PRO A 49 -9.83 12.07 26.29
CA PRO A 49 -10.07 13.25 27.14
C PRO A 49 -8.81 14.08 27.40
N THR A 50 -7.68 13.43 27.71
CA THR A 50 -6.40 14.11 27.92
C THR A 50 -5.94 14.87 26.67
N MET A 51 -6.09 14.27 25.49
CA MET A 51 -5.75 14.92 24.21
C MET A 51 -6.61 16.15 23.92
N ILE A 52 -7.91 16.09 24.23
CA ILE A 52 -8.83 17.24 24.10
C ILE A 52 -8.42 18.38 25.04
N MET A 53 -8.03 18.07 26.28
CA MET A 53 -7.58 19.08 27.25
C MET A 53 -6.28 19.77 26.79
N ILE A 54 -5.32 19.00 26.27
CA ILE A 54 -4.07 19.53 25.72
C ILE A 54 -4.35 20.43 24.52
N PHE A 55 -5.20 19.98 23.59
CA PHE A 55 -5.60 20.77 22.44
C PHE A 55 -6.28 22.09 22.83
N ALA A 56 -7.22 22.05 23.77
CA ALA A 56 -7.87 23.25 24.30
C ALA A 56 -6.83 24.22 24.92
N GLY A 57 -5.86 23.69 25.68
CA GLY A 57 -4.75 24.46 26.23
C GLY A 57 -3.90 25.14 25.15
N ILE A 58 -3.55 24.40 24.09
CA ILE A 58 -2.79 24.93 22.94
C ILE A 58 -3.58 26.05 22.24
N VAL A 59 -4.88 25.86 22.01
CA VAL A 59 -5.75 26.88 21.39
C VAL A 59 -5.78 28.15 22.24
N ILE A 60 -5.88 28.04 23.57
CA ILE A 60 -5.88 29.18 24.48
C ILE A 60 -4.53 29.90 24.45
N VAL A 61 -3.41 29.17 24.49
CA VAL A 61 -2.06 29.76 24.43
C VAL A 61 -1.84 30.47 23.09
N LEU A 62 -2.21 29.84 21.98
CA LEU A 62 -2.10 30.44 20.65
C LEU A 62 -3.00 31.67 20.51
N TYR A 63 -4.21 31.65 21.05
CA TYR A 63 -5.10 32.81 21.10
C TYR A 63 -4.44 34.00 21.83
N LEU A 64 -3.84 33.75 23.00
CA LEU A 64 -3.15 34.79 23.78
C LEU A 64 -1.88 35.30 23.08
N LEU A 65 -1.09 34.42 22.47
CA LEU A 65 0.14 34.78 21.74
C LEU A 65 -0.18 35.59 20.48
N LEU A 66 -1.13 35.12 19.67
CA LEU A 66 -1.55 35.82 18.45
C LEU A 66 -2.25 37.15 18.79
N GLY A 67 -3.02 37.20 19.88
CA GLY A 67 -3.61 38.43 20.38
C GLY A 67 -2.55 39.47 20.76
N ARG A 68 -1.43 39.03 21.36
CA ARG A 68 -0.31 39.90 21.74
C ARG A 68 0.59 40.30 20.55
N LEU A 69 0.78 39.41 19.57
CA LEU A 69 1.64 39.62 18.40
C LEU A 69 0.94 40.44 17.30
N PHE A 70 -0.34 40.17 17.04
CA PHE A 70 -1.09 40.74 15.92
C PHE A 70 -2.19 41.73 16.34
N GLY A 71 -2.46 41.90 17.64
CA GLY A 71 -3.38 42.92 18.16
C GLY A 71 -2.94 44.37 17.95
N ARG A 72 -1.80 44.59 17.27
CA ARG A 72 -1.22 45.92 17.00
C ARG A 72 -0.81 46.09 15.54
N SER A 73 -1.59 45.55 14.59
CA SER A 73 -1.37 45.83 13.16
C SER A 73 -2.15 47.07 12.73
N SER A 74 -1.41 48.18 12.60
CA SER A 74 -1.85 49.40 11.93
C SER A 74 -1.73 49.19 10.42
N ASN A 75 -2.85 49.01 9.72
CA ASN A 75 -3.11 49.53 8.37
C ASN A 75 -4.49 49.04 7.88
N GLY A 76 -5.43 49.98 7.70
CA GLY A 76 -6.56 49.91 6.75
C GLY A 76 -7.71 48.92 6.99
N ASP A 77 -7.41 47.68 7.35
CA ASP A 77 -8.40 46.61 7.57
C ASP A 77 -8.60 46.38 9.07
N THR A 78 -9.84 46.14 9.50
CA THR A 78 -10.14 45.90 10.92
C THR A 78 -9.27 44.73 11.42
N PRO A 79 -8.28 44.97 12.32
CA PRO A 79 -7.26 43.99 12.72
C PRO A 79 -7.85 42.69 13.30
N VAL A 80 -9.09 42.77 13.76
CA VAL A 80 -9.88 41.69 14.36
C VAL A 80 -10.23 40.61 13.33
N ASN A 81 -10.50 40.95 12.06
CA ASN A 81 -10.97 39.99 11.06
C ASN A 81 -9.86 39.01 10.64
N GLY A 82 -8.64 39.51 10.42
CA GLY A 82 -7.49 38.65 10.10
C GLY A 82 -7.07 37.75 11.27
N PHE A 83 -7.29 38.19 12.51
CA PHE A 83 -7.06 37.38 13.71
C PHE A 83 -8.08 36.25 13.85
N ILE A 84 -9.37 36.55 13.67
CA ILE A 84 -10.46 35.55 13.69
C ILE A 84 -10.20 34.47 12.64
N GLY A 85 -9.81 34.86 11.42
CA GLY A 85 -9.56 33.89 10.36
C GLY A 85 -8.45 32.88 10.69
N LYS A 86 -7.34 33.35 11.24
CA LYS A 86 -6.23 32.47 11.68
C LYS A 86 -6.64 31.56 12.84
N MET A 87 -7.49 32.03 13.75
CA MET A 87 -8.01 31.19 14.84
C MET A 87 -8.89 30.07 14.32
N VAL A 88 -9.74 30.34 13.33
CA VAL A 88 -10.58 29.32 12.67
C VAL A 88 -9.71 28.24 12.03
N ASP A 89 -8.63 28.63 11.33
CA ASP A 89 -7.70 27.68 10.73
C ASP A 89 -7.03 26.77 11.78
N ILE A 90 -6.50 27.35 12.87
CA ILE A 90 -5.86 26.58 13.95
C ILE A 90 -6.83 25.59 14.57
N VAL A 91 -8.07 26.01 14.83
CA VAL A 91 -9.09 25.15 15.44
C VAL A 91 -9.48 24.03 14.49
N LEU A 92 -9.78 24.31 13.22
CA LEU A 92 -10.22 23.29 12.26
C LEU A 92 -9.11 22.29 11.92
N PHE A 93 -7.88 22.74 11.66
CA PHE A 93 -6.76 21.82 11.42
C PHE A 93 -6.41 21.01 12.67
N GLY A 94 -6.47 21.62 13.84
CA GLY A 94 -6.27 20.91 15.10
C GLY A 94 -7.32 19.83 15.36
N LEU A 95 -8.61 20.12 15.10
CA LEU A 95 -9.67 19.13 15.20
C LEU A 95 -9.52 18.00 14.16
N LEU A 96 -9.07 18.30 12.94
CA LEU A 96 -8.77 17.28 11.93
C LEU A 96 -7.61 16.38 12.35
N ILE A 97 -6.55 16.94 12.93
CA ILE A 97 -5.43 16.17 13.47
C ILE A 97 -5.92 15.28 14.61
N LEU A 98 -6.68 15.82 15.57
CA LEU A 98 -7.26 15.04 16.66
C LEU A 98 -8.16 13.91 16.16
N TRP A 99 -9.00 14.17 15.17
CA TRP A 99 -9.86 13.15 14.56
C TRP A 99 -9.03 12.04 13.90
N GLY A 100 -7.99 12.39 13.15
CA GLY A 100 -7.08 11.41 12.54
C GLY A 100 -6.33 10.56 13.57
N LEU A 101 -5.90 11.17 14.69
CA LEU A 101 -5.27 10.44 15.80
C LEU A 101 -6.26 9.52 16.51
N PHE A 102 -7.49 9.99 16.75
CA PHE A 102 -8.55 9.16 17.33
C PHE A 102 -8.88 7.98 16.41
N TYR A 103 -9.02 8.23 15.10
CA TYR A 103 -9.27 7.19 14.12
C TYR A 103 -8.14 6.14 14.11
N TYR A 104 -6.88 6.61 14.12
CA TYR A 104 -5.71 5.74 14.22
C TYR A 104 -5.71 4.85 15.46
N GLN A 105 -5.97 5.44 16.64
CA GLN A 105 -6.08 4.69 17.89
C GLN A 105 -7.25 3.71 17.87
N SER A 106 -8.42 4.13 17.37
CA SER A 106 -9.62 3.30 17.28
C SER A 106 -9.41 2.06 16.40
N LYS A 107 -8.47 2.10 15.47
CA LYS A 107 -8.15 1.00 14.54
C LYS A 107 -6.84 0.28 14.88
N SER A 108 -6.32 0.47 16.10
CA SER A 108 -5.13 -0.22 16.61
C SER A 108 -3.89 -0.13 15.71
N GLY A 109 -3.74 0.96 14.96
CA GLY A 109 -2.59 1.20 14.09
C GLY A 109 -2.77 0.80 12.62
N ASP A 110 -3.92 0.24 12.25
CA ASP A 110 -4.20 -0.21 10.88
C ASP A 110 -5.20 0.71 10.17
N ILE A 111 -4.66 1.73 9.49
CA ILE A 111 -5.44 2.87 8.94
C ILE A 111 -6.12 2.52 7.61
N LEU A 112 -5.56 1.60 6.83
CA LEU A 112 -5.91 1.36 5.42
C LEU A 112 -6.30 -0.09 5.17
N ASN A 113 -7.22 -0.59 5.99
CA ASN A 113 -7.79 -1.90 5.78
C ASN A 113 -8.73 -1.92 4.57
N GLU A 114 -8.73 -3.06 3.86
CA GLU A 114 -9.54 -3.27 2.65
C GLU A 114 -11.04 -3.10 2.92
N GLU A 115 -11.50 -3.50 4.11
CA GLU A 115 -12.87 -3.30 4.56
C GLU A 115 -13.24 -1.81 4.66
N ASP A 116 -12.36 -0.97 5.21
CA ASP A 116 -12.63 0.47 5.36
C ASP A 116 -12.66 1.17 4.00
N PHE A 117 -11.80 0.75 3.07
CA PHE A 117 -11.83 1.25 1.70
C PHE A 117 -13.12 0.84 0.97
N SER A 118 -13.53 -0.43 1.10
CA SER A 118 -14.77 -0.94 0.51
C SER A 118 -16.00 -0.21 1.06
N ASN A 119 -16.07 -0.03 2.38
CA ASN A 119 -17.17 0.69 3.03
C ASN A 119 -17.24 2.15 2.57
N PHE A 120 -16.10 2.84 2.49
CA PHE A 120 -16.03 4.20 1.98
C PHE A 120 -16.44 4.29 0.51
N TYR A 121 -15.95 3.37 -0.33
CA TYR A 121 -16.31 3.29 -1.74
C TYR A 121 -17.82 3.07 -1.93
N ASN A 122 -18.39 2.09 -1.23
CA ASN A 122 -19.82 1.78 -1.29
C ASN A 122 -20.66 2.98 -0.85
N TRP A 123 -20.27 3.65 0.24
CA TRP A 123 -20.94 4.88 0.68
C TRP A 123 -20.89 5.99 -0.38
N ILE A 124 -19.75 6.21 -1.04
CA ILE A 124 -19.65 7.18 -2.14
C ILE A 124 -20.59 6.81 -3.27
N VAL A 125 -20.56 5.56 -3.73
CA VAL A 125 -21.33 5.15 -4.90
C VAL A 125 -22.83 5.21 -4.61
N GLU A 126 -23.26 4.73 -3.45
CA GLU A 126 -24.65 4.85 -2.99
C GLU A 126 -25.08 6.32 -2.90
N TYR A 127 -24.23 7.18 -2.35
CA TYR A 127 -24.49 8.62 -2.30
C TYR A 127 -24.61 9.22 -3.70
N LEU A 128 -23.72 8.90 -4.63
CA LEU A 128 -23.77 9.46 -5.99
C LEU A 128 -24.95 8.90 -6.81
N ASP A 129 -25.44 7.70 -6.48
CA ASP A 129 -26.57 7.07 -7.15
C ASP A 129 -27.94 7.63 -6.67
N ASP A 130 -28.04 8.09 -5.43
CA ASP A 130 -29.29 8.63 -4.89
C ASP A 130 -29.65 10.02 -5.51
N VAL A 131 -30.90 10.20 -5.91
CA VAL A 131 -31.46 11.50 -6.37
C VAL A 131 -31.41 12.55 -5.26
N ASN A 132 -31.54 12.12 -4.00
CA ASN A 132 -31.50 13.02 -2.85
C ASN A 132 -30.11 13.62 -2.62
N SER A 133 -29.06 13.08 -3.24
CA SER A 133 -27.69 13.57 -3.11
C SER A 133 -27.52 15.01 -3.58
N VAL A 134 -28.20 15.41 -4.65
CA VAL A 134 -28.20 16.80 -5.15
C VAL A 134 -28.77 17.73 -4.09
N PHE A 135 -29.91 17.39 -3.51
CA PHE A 135 -30.56 18.20 -2.47
C PHE A 135 -29.71 18.23 -1.20
N SER A 136 -29.21 17.08 -0.75
CA SER A 136 -28.35 16.93 0.42
C SER A 136 -27.06 17.74 0.30
N SER A 137 -26.38 17.67 -0.85
CA SER A 137 -25.19 18.48 -1.15
C SER A 137 -25.51 19.98 -1.15
N GLY A 138 -26.66 20.37 -1.73
CA GLY A 138 -27.12 21.76 -1.73
C GLY A 138 -27.40 22.29 -0.31
N PHE A 139 -28.10 21.52 0.52
CA PHE A 139 -28.32 21.87 1.92
C PHE A 139 -27.03 21.92 2.73
N THR A 140 -26.07 21.02 2.45
CA THR A 140 -24.76 21.03 3.09
C THR A 140 -23.99 22.33 2.77
N LEU A 141 -24.00 22.77 1.51
CA LEU A 141 -23.42 24.05 1.12
C LEU A 141 -24.10 25.23 1.83
N VAL A 142 -25.44 25.28 1.81
CA VAL A 142 -26.20 26.33 2.51
C VAL A 142 -25.89 26.32 4.01
N GLY A 143 -25.80 25.13 4.61
CA GLY A 143 -25.43 24.93 6.02
C GLY A 143 -24.04 25.49 6.33
N LEU A 144 -23.04 25.25 5.48
CA LEU A 144 -21.70 25.85 5.63
C LEU A 144 -21.79 27.38 5.65
N TYR A 145 -22.48 27.98 4.68
CA TYR A 145 -22.62 29.45 4.62
C TYR A 145 -23.40 30.02 5.80
N LEU A 146 -24.40 29.29 6.30
CA LEU A 146 -25.12 29.65 7.53
C LEU A 146 -24.18 29.65 8.73
N VAL A 147 -23.36 28.61 8.91
CA VAL A 147 -22.38 28.52 9.99
C VAL A 147 -21.36 29.65 9.89
N VAL A 148 -20.77 29.86 8.72
CA VAL A 148 -19.83 30.96 8.45
C VAL A 148 -20.45 32.32 8.81
N TYR A 149 -21.71 32.54 8.44
CA TYR A 149 -22.45 33.75 8.77
C TYR A 149 -22.70 33.89 10.28
N LEU A 150 -23.20 32.85 10.94
CA LEU A 150 -23.53 32.84 12.38
C LEU A 150 -22.30 33.10 13.27
N PHE A 151 -21.15 32.53 12.89
CA PHE A 151 -19.89 32.70 13.61
C PHE A 151 -19.10 33.95 13.16
N GLY A 152 -19.64 34.75 12.22
CA GLY A 152 -19.01 35.98 11.75
C GLY A 152 -17.64 35.75 11.10
N ILE A 153 -17.45 34.61 10.45
CA ILE A 153 -16.18 34.25 9.82
C ILE A 153 -15.99 35.13 8.58
N PRO A 154 -14.84 35.82 8.42
CA PRO A 154 -14.62 36.69 7.27
C PRO A 154 -14.58 35.88 5.97
N MET A 155 -15.33 36.32 4.95
CA MET A 155 -15.40 35.70 3.62
C MET A 155 -14.83 36.58 2.51
N THR A 156 -14.10 37.65 2.86
CA THR A 156 -13.44 38.51 1.87
C THR A 156 -12.19 37.83 1.34
N SER A 157 -11.84 38.10 0.07
CA SER A 157 -10.71 37.45 -0.62
C SER A 157 -9.35 37.59 0.08
N GLN A 158 -9.17 38.58 0.96
CA GLN A 158 -7.93 38.80 1.69
C GLN A 158 -7.88 38.16 3.08
N ASN A 159 -9.02 37.97 3.74
CA ASN A 159 -9.07 37.56 5.16
C ASN A 159 -9.79 36.22 5.38
N LYS A 160 -10.24 35.57 4.31
CA LYS A 160 -10.89 34.27 4.38
C LYS A 160 -9.94 33.21 4.99
N PRO A 161 -10.37 32.44 6.00
CA PRO A 161 -9.57 31.34 6.53
C PRO A 161 -9.23 30.33 5.42
N ILE A 162 -8.01 29.79 5.45
CA ILE A 162 -7.54 28.81 4.46
C ILE A 162 -8.39 27.55 4.54
N SER A 163 -8.68 27.07 5.75
CA SER A 163 -9.55 25.92 6.03
C SER A 163 -10.91 26.06 5.37
N ILE A 164 -11.58 27.19 5.57
CA ILE A 164 -12.89 27.49 4.94
C ILE A 164 -12.76 27.55 3.42
N SER A 165 -11.67 28.11 2.89
CA SER A 165 -11.44 28.14 1.44
C SER A 165 -11.28 26.75 0.84
N ILE A 166 -10.57 25.84 1.51
CA ILE A 166 -10.41 24.45 1.09
C ILE A 166 -11.76 23.73 1.16
N ILE A 167 -12.46 23.82 2.29
CA ILE A 167 -13.76 23.16 2.49
C ILE A 167 -14.78 23.63 1.45
N GLU A 168 -14.89 24.95 1.23
CA GLU A 168 -15.81 25.49 0.22
C GLU A 168 -15.47 25.01 -1.19
N THR A 169 -14.19 25.02 -1.56
CA THR A 169 -13.76 24.57 -2.90
C THR A 169 -14.08 23.09 -3.12
N LEU A 170 -13.83 22.26 -2.11
CA LEU A 170 -14.14 20.83 -2.15
C LEU A 170 -15.65 20.59 -2.26
N LEU A 171 -16.46 21.27 -1.44
CA LEU A 171 -17.92 21.10 -1.45
C LEU A 171 -18.55 21.61 -2.75
N ILE A 172 -18.09 22.73 -3.31
CA ILE A 172 -18.58 23.23 -4.60
C ILE A 172 -18.18 22.27 -5.72
N SER A 173 -16.92 21.81 -5.74
CA SER A 173 -16.45 20.84 -6.73
C SER A 173 -17.27 19.54 -6.67
N ALA A 174 -17.51 19.02 -5.46
CA ALA A 174 -18.31 17.83 -5.24
C ALA A 174 -19.77 18.05 -5.69
N PHE A 175 -20.37 19.18 -5.34
CA PHE A 175 -21.75 19.50 -5.74
C PHE A 175 -21.90 19.59 -7.27
N VAL A 176 -20.96 20.24 -7.96
CA VAL A 176 -20.94 20.28 -9.42
C VAL A 176 -20.80 18.89 -10.01
N MET A 177 -19.94 18.05 -9.43
CA MET A 177 -19.77 16.66 -9.85
C MET A 177 -21.05 15.85 -9.67
N VAL A 178 -21.74 15.99 -8.53
CA VAL A 178 -23.02 15.32 -8.26
C VAL A 178 -24.09 15.77 -9.26
N ILE A 179 -24.20 17.07 -9.54
CA ILE A 179 -25.13 17.57 -10.58
C ILE A 179 -24.79 16.98 -11.94
N PHE A 180 -23.50 16.96 -12.30
CA PHE A 180 -23.03 16.41 -13.55
C PHE A 180 -23.43 14.93 -13.66
N LEU A 181 -23.07 14.09 -12.70
CA LEU A 181 -23.43 12.67 -12.71
C LEU A 181 -24.95 12.44 -12.70
N SER A 182 -25.69 13.22 -11.92
CA SER A 182 -27.16 13.19 -11.88
C SER A 182 -27.78 13.51 -13.24
N PHE A 183 -27.18 14.42 -14.02
CA PHE A 183 -27.60 14.70 -15.40
C PHE A 183 -27.40 13.46 -16.31
N PHE A 184 -26.24 12.80 -16.27
CA PHE A 184 -26.01 11.61 -17.10
C PHE A 184 -26.96 10.47 -16.71
N LYS A 185 -27.23 10.29 -15.41
CA LYS A 185 -28.17 9.29 -14.94
C LYS A 185 -29.61 9.59 -15.37
N HIS A 186 -30.15 10.77 -15.05
CA HIS A 186 -31.57 11.03 -15.24
C HIS A 186 -31.94 11.56 -16.63
N VAL A 187 -30.99 12.14 -17.37
CA VAL A 187 -31.24 12.68 -18.71
C VAL A 187 -30.76 11.72 -19.80
N LEU A 188 -29.63 11.04 -19.60
CA LEU A 188 -29.05 10.14 -20.59
C LEU A 188 -29.28 8.65 -20.30
N ASP A 189 -29.90 8.33 -19.15
CA ASP A 189 -30.19 6.95 -18.71
C ASP A 189 -28.95 6.06 -18.61
N ILE A 190 -27.79 6.66 -18.29
CA ILE A 190 -26.52 5.96 -18.09
C ILE A 190 -26.26 5.86 -16.58
N SER A 191 -26.23 4.65 -16.03
CA SER A 191 -25.92 4.47 -14.61
C SER A 191 -24.44 4.70 -14.33
N ILE A 192 -24.12 5.09 -13.09
CA ILE A 192 -22.74 5.31 -12.65
C ILE A 192 -21.97 3.97 -12.70
N MET A 193 -22.63 2.86 -12.36
CA MET A 193 -22.03 1.53 -12.42
C MET A 193 -21.67 1.15 -13.85
N ASP A 194 -22.56 1.39 -14.82
CA ASP A 194 -22.26 1.14 -16.24
C ASP A 194 -21.08 1.99 -16.72
N ALA A 195 -20.99 3.23 -16.26
CA ALA A 195 -19.87 4.12 -16.59
C ALA A 195 -18.55 3.65 -15.94
N ILE A 196 -18.59 3.21 -14.69
CA ILE A 196 -17.42 2.64 -13.99
C ILE A 196 -16.98 1.34 -14.66
N ASP A 197 -17.92 0.46 -15.01
CA ASP A 197 -17.64 -0.80 -15.69
C ASP A 197 -17.12 -0.57 -17.10
N ALA A 198 -17.65 0.41 -17.84
CA ALA A 198 -17.11 0.81 -19.12
C ALA A 198 -15.68 1.35 -19.01
N ILE A 199 -15.39 2.14 -17.97
CA ILE A 199 -14.04 2.65 -17.67
C ILE A 199 -13.10 1.52 -17.24
N LYS A 200 -13.57 0.60 -16.38
CA LYS A 200 -12.82 -0.58 -15.92
C LYS A 200 -12.50 -1.49 -17.10
N LYS A 201 -13.48 -1.78 -17.96
CA LYS A 201 -13.31 -2.55 -19.20
C LYS A 201 -12.37 -1.86 -20.19
N ALA A 202 -12.43 -0.52 -20.29
CA ALA A 202 -11.52 0.24 -21.15
C ALA A 202 -10.08 0.31 -20.61
N MET A 203 -9.89 0.30 -19.28
CA MET A 203 -8.57 0.35 -18.65
C MET A 203 -7.93 -1.03 -18.46
N PHE A 204 -8.73 -2.06 -18.18
CA PHE A 204 -8.25 -3.37 -17.73
C PHE A 204 -8.64 -4.52 -18.67
N GLY A 205 -9.40 -4.27 -19.75
CA GLY A 205 -9.88 -5.31 -20.67
C GLY A 205 -11.10 -6.07 -20.13
N GLU A 206 -11.66 -6.98 -20.94
CA GLU A 206 -12.70 -7.91 -20.48
C GLU A 206 -12.09 -8.89 -19.47
N MET A 207 -12.33 -8.65 -18.19
CA MET A 207 -12.15 -9.66 -17.16
C MET A 207 -13.48 -10.39 -17.05
N GLU A 208 -13.52 -11.64 -17.49
CA GLU A 208 -14.70 -12.49 -17.42
C GLU A 208 -15.02 -12.73 -15.93
N GLU A 209 -16.10 -12.11 -15.44
CA GLU A 209 -16.61 -12.41 -14.10
C GLU A 209 -17.16 -13.85 -14.11
N VAL A 210 -16.40 -14.76 -13.51
CA VAL A 210 -16.91 -16.07 -13.15
C VAL A 210 -17.99 -15.87 -12.08
N ALA A 211 -19.24 -15.82 -12.52
CA ALA A 211 -20.39 -15.74 -11.63
C ALA A 211 -20.51 -17.05 -10.83
N ILE A 212 -20.09 -17.03 -9.56
CA ILE A 212 -20.33 -18.11 -8.60
C ILE A 212 -21.70 -17.86 -7.96
N PRO A 213 -22.66 -18.81 -8.03
CA PRO A 213 -23.92 -18.68 -7.33
C PRO A 213 -23.70 -18.83 -5.82
N VAL A 214 -23.98 -17.77 -5.06
CA VAL A 214 -23.93 -17.77 -3.59
C VAL A 214 -25.22 -18.40 -3.04
N ASP A 215 -25.10 -19.48 -2.28
CA ASP A 215 -26.18 -19.98 -1.41
C ASP A 215 -26.00 -19.45 0.03
N ILE A 216 -27.14 -19.19 0.68
CA ILE A 216 -27.30 -18.44 1.92
C ILE A 216 -26.96 -19.36 3.10
N SER A 217 -25.70 -19.40 3.53
CA SER A 217 -25.36 -20.08 4.80
C SER A 217 -24.31 -19.40 5.69
N GLY A 218 -23.73 -18.26 5.29
CA GLY A 218 -23.00 -17.39 6.22
C GLY A 218 -21.80 -18.03 6.92
N GLU A 219 -21.16 -19.03 6.30
CA GLU A 219 -19.83 -19.49 6.70
C GLU A 219 -18.80 -18.86 5.78
N LEU A 220 -17.83 -18.15 6.36
CA LEU A 220 -16.68 -17.59 5.66
C LEU A 220 -15.89 -18.76 5.05
N GLN A 221 -16.10 -19.04 3.77
CA GLN A 221 -15.18 -19.88 3.01
C GLN A 221 -13.84 -19.13 2.98
N LEU A 222 -12.84 -19.65 3.69
CA LEU A 222 -11.45 -19.33 3.35
C LEU A 222 -11.32 -19.51 1.84
N PRO A 223 -10.56 -18.65 1.11
CA PRO A 223 -10.38 -18.81 -0.32
C PRO A 223 -10.10 -20.28 -0.59
N GLU A 224 -10.95 -20.94 -1.38
CA GLU A 224 -10.68 -22.31 -1.78
C GLU A 224 -9.23 -22.35 -2.26
N GLU A 225 -8.46 -23.35 -1.79
CA GLU A 225 -7.12 -23.60 -2.29
C GLU A 225 -7.23 -23.92 -3.79
N GLN A 226 -7.28 -22.87 -4.61
CA GLN A 226 -7.39 -22.96 -6.06
C GLN A 226 -6.03 -23.37 -6.61
N ASP A 227 -6.06 -24.14 -7.70
CA ASP A 227 -4.86 -24.55 -8.38
C ASP A 227 -4.17 -23.33 -8.99
N GLU A 228 -2.87 -23.19 -8.75
CA GLU A 228 -2.04 -22.13 -9.31
C GLU A 228 -0.76 -22.70 -9.90
N VAL A 229 -0.10 -21.91 -10.76
CA VAL A 229 1.26 -22.25 -11.20
C VAL A 229 2.27 -21.85 -10.15
N PHE A 230 3.10 -22.80 -9.72
CA PHE A 230 4.24 -22.53 -8.86
C PHE A 230 5.53 -23.10 -9.46
N ASN A 231 6.63 -22.39 -9.22
CA ASN A 231 7.96 -22.77 -9.72
C ASN A 231 8.83 -23.34 -8.61
N ILE A 232 9.46 -24.47 -8.89
CA ILE A 232 10.53 -25.06 -8.10
C ILE A 232 11.84 -24.64 -8.75
N SER A 233 12.52 -23.67 -8.14
CA SER A 233 13.65 -22.96 -8.74
C SER A 233 14.96 -23.76 -8.86
N THR A 234 15.02 -24.97 -8.30
CA THR A 234 16.25 -25.76 -8.24
C THR A 234 16.54 -26.37 -9.61
N ASN A 235 17.56 -25.88 -10.31
CA ASN A 235 17.95 -26.35 -11.65
C ASN A 235 18.66 -27.71 -11.64
N SER A 236 17.99 -28.74 -11.12
CA SER A 236 18.57 -30.07 -10.88
C SER A 236 17.79 -31.20 -11.55
N PHE A 237 16.65 -30.91 -12.17
CA PHE A 237 15.68 -31.90 -12.63
C PHE A 237 15.69 -32.03 -14.15
N THR A 238 15.71 -33.26 -14.65
CA THR A 238 15.42 -33.58 -16.05
C THR A 238 13.91 -33.51 -16.32
N TYR A 239 13.47 -33.61 -17.57
CA TYR A 239 12.03 -33.61 -17.89
C TYR A 239 11.28 -34.79 -17.26
N GLU A 240 11.92 -35.95 -17.14
CA GLU A 240 11.35 -37.12 -16.46
C GLU A 240 11.24 -36.88 -14.95
N ASP A 241 12.31 -36.34 -14.33
CA ASP A 241 12.28 -35.96 -12.92
C ASP A 241 11.18 -34.93 -12.63
N ALA A 242 10.97 -33.98 -13.54
CA ALA A 242 10.02 -32.89 -13.37
C ALA A 242 8.57 -33.38 -13.18
N GLN A 243 8.18 -34.45 -13.87
CA GLN A 243 6.85 -35.06 -13.70
C GLN A 243 6.69 -35.65 -12.30
N ALA A 244 7.71 -36.36 -11.82
CA ALA A 244 7.72 -36.91 -10.46
C ALA A 244 7.73 -35.81 -9.40
N VAL A 245 8.44 -34.71 -9.65
CA VAL A 245 8.52 -33.56 -8.74
C VAL A 245 7.15 -32.91 -8.55
N CYS A 246 6.38 -32.65 -9.60
CA CYS A 246 5.04 -32.08 -9.43
C CYS A 246 4.08 -33.06 -8.74
N SER A 247 4.22 -34.36 -9.01
CA SER A 247 3.38 -35.39 -8.39
C SER A 247 3.52 -35.45 -6.87
N ILE A 248 4.66 -35.02 -6.30
CA ILE A 248 4.85 -34.92 -4.83
C ILE A 248 3.87 -33.91 -4.19
N TYR A 249 3.42 -32.93 -4.97
CA TYR A 249 2.52 -31.87 -4.54
C TYR A 249 1.08 -32.08 -5.04
N ASP A 250 0.74 -33.30 -5.45
CA ASP A 250 -0.55 -33.61 -6.10
C ASP A 250 -0.82 -32.67 -7.31
N ALA A 251 0.25 -32.29 -8.01
CA ALA A 251 0.24 -31.32 -9.11
C ALA A 251 0.77 -31.96 -10.40
N GLU A 252 0.43 -31.35 -11.53
CA GLU A 252 0.94 -31.74 -12.85
C GLU A 252 1.93 -30.71 -13.38
N LEU A 253 2.65 -31.05 -14.46
CA LEU A 253 3.46 -30.05 -15.15
C LEU A 253 2.55 -28.97 -15.75
N ALA A 254 2.84 -27.70 -15.47
CA ALA A 254 2.04 -26.60 -15.97
C ALA A 254 2.09 -26.53 -17.50
N THR A 255 0.94 -26.26 -18.13
CA THR A 255 0.83 -25.98 -19.57
C THR A 255 1.31 -24.57 -19.90
N TYR A 256 1.51 -24.27 -21.19
CA TYR A 256 1.83 -22.90 -21.60
C TYR A 256 0.75 -21.91 -21.17
N ASP A 257 -0.52 -22.24 -21.41
CA ASP A 257 -1.67 -21.36 -21.13
C ASP A 257 -1.74 -21.03 -19.63
N GLN A 258 -1.51 -22.01 -18.75
CA GLN A 258 -1.45 -21.79 -17.30
C GLN A 258 -0.26 -20.89 -16.89
N VAL A 259 0.91 -21.06 -17.52
CA VAL A 259 2.08 -20.19 -17.25
C VAL A 259 1.84 -18.77 -17.78
N GLU A 260 1.13 -18.62 -18.90
CA GLU A 260 0.74 -17.33 -19.46
C GLU A 260 -0.32 -16.63 -18.60
N GLU A 261 -1.31 -17.37 -18.10
CA GLU A 261 -2.29 -16.87 -17.13
C GLU A 261 -1.59 -16.39 -15.84
N ALA A 262 -0.67 -17.20 -15.30
CA ALA A 262 0.13 -16.79 -14.15
C ALA A 262 0.94 -15.52 -14.42
N TYR A 263 1.53 -15.39 -15.63
CA TYR A 263 2.21 -14.17 -16.06
C TYR A 263 1.27 -12.96 -16.10
N ASN A 264 0.07 -13.10 -16.68
CA ASN A 264 -0.93 -12.03 -16.74
C ASN A 264 -1.38 -11.58 -15.34
N ASN A 265 -1.37 -12.51 -14.38
CA ASN A 265 -1.63 -12.26 -12.96
C ASN A 265 -0.39 -11.83 -12.15
N GLY A 266 0.71 -11.47 -12.82
CA GLY A 266 1.88 -10.85 -12.19
C GLY A 266 3.02 -11.80 -11.82
N ALA A 267 2.95 -13.09 -12.16
CA ALA A 267 4.03 -14.02 -11.85
C ALA A 267 5.36 -13.63 -12.52
N GLU A 268 6.45 -13.72 -11.75
CA GLU A 268 7.82 -13.60 -12.22
C GLU A 268 8.79 -14.40 -11.35
N TRP A 269 9.57 -15.29 -11.98
CA TRP A 269 10.62 -16.03 -11.27
C TRP A 269 11.96 -16.11 -12.02
N CYS A 270 12.03 -15.63 -13.28
CA CYS A 270 13.29 -15.44 -14.02
C CYS A 270 14.20 -16.70 -14.08
N SER A 271 13.63 -17.91 -13.98
CA SER A 271 14.37 -19.17 -14.06
C SER A 271 13.58 -20.21 -14.83
N TYR A 272 14.23 -20.91 -15.76
CA TYR A 272 13.59 -21.97 -16.54
C TYR A 272 13.02 -23.05 -15.63
N GLY A 273 11.77 -23.43 -15.89
CA GLY A 273 11.14 -24.61 -15.31
C GLY A 273 10.57 -25.51 -16.39
N TRP A 274 10.81 -26.82 -16.29
CA TRP A 274 10.13 -27.82 -17.10
C TRP A 274 8.61 -27.68 -16.96
N SER A 275 7.91 -27.74 -18.08
CA SER A 275 6.48 -27.53 -18.27
C SER A 275 5.96 -28.63 -19.19
N ALA A 276 4.63 -28.77 -19.32
CA ALA A 276 4.02 -29.81 -20.14
C ALA A 276 4.55 -29.81 -21.58
N ASN A 277 4.56 -30.99 -22.22
CA ASN A 277 5.04 -31.20 -23.59
C ASN A 277 6.55 -30.93 -23.80
N GLN A 278 7.39 -31.23 -22.80
CA GLN A 278 8.85 -31.04 -22.84
C GLN A 278 9.26 -29.59 -23.18
N MET A 279 8.46 -28.65 -22.70
CA MET A 279 8.74 -27.23 -22.78
C MET A 279 9.46 -26.77 -21.52
N ALA A 280 10.29 -25.75 -21.62
CA ALA A 280 10.82 -25.07 -20.45
C ALA A 280 10.48 -23.58 -20.53
N PHE A 281 9.74 -23.08 -19.54
CA PHE A 281 9.23 -21.71 -19.54
C PHE A 281 9.60 -20.93 -18.28
N PHE A 282 9.69 -19.61 -18.42
CA PHE A 282 9.71 -18.67 -17.30
C PHE A 282 9.07 -17.31 -17.68
N PRO A 283 8.23 -16.73 -16.82
CA PRO A 283 7.60 -15.43 -17.04
C PRO A 283 8.51 -14.28 -16.57
N THR A 284 8.41 -13.13 -17.22
CA THR A 284 9.09 -11.89 -16.82
C THR A 284 8.21 -10.67 -17.04
N GLN A 285 7.99 -9.91 -15.96
CA GLN A 285 7.17 -8.70 -15.99
C GLN A 285 7.86 -7.54 -16.72
N LYS A 286 7.07 -6.74 -17.44
CA LYS A 286 7.56 -5.57 -18.19
C LYS A 286 8.31 -4.59 -17.31
N LYS A 287 7.79 -4.33 -16.11
CA LYS A 287 8.40 -3.44 -15.10
C LYS A 287 9.80 -3.91 -14.69
N THR A 288 9.98 -5.20 -14.45
CA THR A 288 11.28 -5.80 -14.08
C THR A 288 12.26 -5.70 -15.25
N TRP A 289 11.81 -6.04 -16.46
CA TRP A 289 12.63 -5.89 -17.66
C TRP A 289 13.10 -4.44 -17.88
N ASP A 290 12.21 -3.44 -17.77
CA ASP A 290 12.55 -2.02 -17.95
C ASP A 290 13.58 -1.53 -16.92
N LYS A 291 13.55 -2.06 -15.68
CA LYS A 291 14.59 -1.79 -14.67
C LYS A 291 15.93 -2.39 -15.07
N LEU A 292 15.93 -3.64 -15.52
CA LEU A 292 17.15 -4.35 -15.93
C LEU A 292 17.83 -3.67 -17.12
N GLN A 293 17.07 -3.12 -18.07
CA GLN A 293 17.62 -2.39 -19.22
C GLN A 293 18.46 -1.17 -18.84
N LYS A 294 18.27 -0.60 -17.64
CA LYS A 294 19.05 0.55 -17.17
C LYS A 294 20.46 0.18 -16.70
N SER A 295 20.76 -1.11 -16.55
CA SER A 295 22.07 -1.59 -16.13
C SER A 295 22.73 -2.40 -17.25
N GLU A 296 23.86 -1.90 -17.74
CA GLU A 296 24.64 -2.59 -18.78
C GLU A 296 25.06 -4.02 -18.36
N LYS A 297 25.24 -4.24 -17.05
CA LYS A 297 25.58 -5.56 -16.49
C LYS A 297 24.38 -6.51 -16.42
N HIS A 298 23.17 -5.99 -16.26
CA HIS A 298 21.97 -6.78 -15.96
C HIS A 298 20.90 -6.77 -17.06
N LYS A 299 21.09 -5.99 -18.14
CA LYS A 299 20.12 -5.85 -19.23
C LYS A 299 19.72 -7.16 -19.95
N ASN A 300 20.57 -8.18 -19.87
CA ASN A 300 20.32 -9.50 -20.48
C ASN A 300 19.77 -10.52 -19.48
N ASN A 301 19.55 -10.14 -18.22
CA ASN A 301 18.93 -11.00 -17.23
C ASN A 301 17.43 -11.11 -17.50
N CYS A 302 16.83 -12.25 -17.16
CA CYS A 302 15.39 -12.48 -17.23
C CYS A 302 14.76 -12.36 -18.64
N GLY A 303 15.53 -12.55 -19.71
CA GLY A 303 14.96 -12.63 -21.06
C GLY A 303 14.19 -11.36 -21.49
N ARG A 304 13.04 -11.54 -22.14
CA ARG A 304 12.15 -10.47 -22.62
C ARG A 304 10.83 -10.44 -21.83
N PRO A 305 10.05 -9.35 -21.85
CA PRO A 305 8.73 -9.34 -21.24
C PRO A 305 7.83 -10.45 -21.82
N GLY A 306 7.05 -11.12 -20.97
CA GLY A 306 6.18 -12.23 -21.34
C GLY A 306 6.69 -13.60 -20.86
N VAL A 307 6.11 -14.67 -21.41
CA VAL A 307 6.56 -16.05 -21.20
C VAL A 307 7.73 -16.36 -22.13
N ASN A 308 8.89 -16.64 -21.55
CA ASN A 308 10.12 -16.97 -22.26
C ASN A 308 10.34 -18.47 -22.27
N GLY A 309 11.02 -18.96 -23.31
CA GLY A 309 11.42 -20.36 -23.44
C GLY A 309 10.70 -21.08 -24.57
N GLY A 310 10.63 -22.41 -24.50
CA GLY A 310 10.10 -23.24 -25.57
C GLY A 310 10.48 -24.71 -25.43
N HIS A 311 10.30 -25.45 -26.52
CA HIS A 311 10.63 -26.88 -26.59
C HIS A 311 12.13 -27.10 -26.47
N ILE A 312 12.53 -28.02 -25.58
CA ILE A 312 13.92 -28.37 -25.36
C ILE A 312 14.17 -29.77 -25.88
N ALA A 313 14.92 -29.90 -26.98
CA ALA A 313 15.12 -31.20 -27.64
C ALA A 313 15.81 -32.25 -26.76
N ASN A 314 16.66 -31.82 -25.82
CA ASN A 314 17.34 -32.72 -24.88
C ASN A 314 16.60 -32.78 -23.54
N PRO A 315 15.88 -33.87 -23.22
CA PRO A 315 15.12 -33.99 -21.97
C PRO A 315 16.01 -34.14 -20.73
N TYR A 316 17.31 -34.42 -20.90
CA TYR A 316 18.26 -34.60 -19.80
C TYR A 316 18.88 -33.30 -19.30
N ILE A 317 18.50 -32.14 -19.87
CA ILE A 317 18.93 -30.84 -19.35
C ILE A 317 18.30 -30.62 -17.98
N LYS A 318 19.09 -30.06 -17.06
CA LYS A 318 18.64 -29.77 -15.70
C LYS A 318 18.07 -28.36 -15.61
N PHE A 319 16.78 -28.28 -15.32
CA PHE A 319 16.07 -27.04 -15.04
C PHE A 319 15.29 -27.17 -13.73
N GLY A 320 14.66 -26.07 -13.32
CA GLY A 320 13.59 -26.11 -12.33
C GLY A 320 12.34 -26.79 -12.89
N VAL A 321 11.22 -26.63 -12.19
CA VAL A 321 9.95 -27.25 -12.59
C VAL A 321 8.81 -26.26 -12.39
N ASN A 322 7.93 -26.12 -13.38
CA ASN A 322 6.67 -25.39 -13.25
C ASN A 322 5.57 -26.43 -13.02
N CYS A 323 4.94 -26.39 -11.84
CA CYS A 323 3.84 -27.25 -11.48
C CYS A 323 2.53 -26.46 -11.47
N TYR A 324 1.42 -27.12 -11.77
CA TYR A 324 0.08 -26.59 -11.65
C TYR A 324 -0.74 -27.48 -10.73
N GLY A 325 -1.26 -26.88 -9.66
CA GLY A 325 -2.00 -27.55 -8.61
C GLY A 325 -2.00 -26.72 -7.33
N LYS A 326 -2.35 -27.34 -6.21
CA LYS A 326 -2.30 -26.68 -4.91
C LYS A 326 -0.87 -26.38 -4.48
N LYS A 327 -0.54 -25.08 -4.43
CA LYS A 327 0.79 -24.65 -4.02
C LYS A 327 1.04 -24.97 -2.54
N PRO A 328 2.20 -25.56 -2.21
CA PRO A 328 2.53 -25.85 -0.82
C PRO A 328 2.64 -24.57 0.01
N LYS A 329 2.27 -24.65 1.30
CA LYS A 329 2.45 -23.55 2.25
C LYS A 329 3.92 -23.16 2.33
N ALA A 330 4.19 -21.85 2.26
CA ALA A 330 5.55 -21.33 2.29
C ALA A 330 6.25 -21.68 3.62
N SER A 331 7.48 -22.21 3.53
CA SER A 331 8.33 -22.38 4.71
C SER A 331 8.97 -21.04 5.13
N GLU A 332 9.49 -20.96 6.35
CA GLU A 332 10.25 -19.78 6.81
C GLU A 332 11.45 -19.47 5.89
N HIS A 333 12.08 -20.51 5.34
CA HIS A 333 13.18 -20.38 4.39
C HIS A 333 12.71 -19.79 3.05
N ASP A 334 11.53 -20.17 2.57
CA ASP A 334 10.96 -19.63 1.32
C ASP A 334 10.60 -18.14 1.50
N LEU A 335 10.03 -17.77 2.64
CA LEU A 335 9.73 -16.37 2.97
C LEU A 335 11.00 -15.53 3.06
N LYS A 336 12.08 -16.07 3.63
CA LYS A 336 13.40 -15.41 3.67
C LYS A 336 13.97 -15.21 2.26
N ARG A 337 13.87 -16.23 1.40
CA ARG A 337 14.32 -16.15 -0.01
C ARG A 337 13.49 -15.16 -0.81
N MET A 338 12.18 -15.12 -0.61
CA MET A 338 11.29 -14.16 -1.26
C MET A 338 11.69 -12.71 -0.91
N LYS A 339 11.89 -12.42 0.37
CA LYS A 339 12.38 -11.09 0.82
C LYS A 339 13.76 -10.75 0.26
N ALA A 340 14.66 -11.73 0.16
CA ALA A 340 15.99 -11.52 -0.43
C ALA A 340 15.98 -11.34 -1.97
N ASN A 341 14.94 -11.84 -2.64
CA ASN A 341 14.73 -11.73 -4.09
C ASN A 341 13.93 -10.48 -4.50
N GLU A 342 13.47 -9.66 -3.56
CA GLU A 342 13.04 -8.29 -3.87
C GLU A 342 14.19 -7.61 -4.61
N VAL A 343 13.96 -7.22 -5.87
CA VAL A 343 14.99 -6.64 -6.75
C VAL A 343 15.80 -5.62 -5.95
N PRO A 344 17.05 -5.92 -5.57
CA PRO A 344 17.85 -4.99 -4.80
C PRO A 344 17.91 -3.70 -5.60
N GLU A 345 17.67 -2.55 -4.96
CA GLU A 345 17.85 -1.26 -5.64
C GLU A 345 19.21 -1.27 -6.32
N LEU A 346 19.20 -1.36 -7.66
CA LEU A 346 20.44 -1.53 -8.41
C LEU A 346 21.30 -0.32 -8.07
N PRO A 347 22.53 -0.51 -7.56
CA PRO A 347 23.39 0.61 -7.28
C PRO A 347 23.58 1.41 -8.58
N PRO A 348 23.53 2.76 -8.52
CA PRO A 348 23.65 3.58 -9.72
C PRO A 348 24.92 3.19 -10.47
N SER A 349 24.80 3.06 -11.80
CA SER A 349 25.96 2.74 -12.64
C SER A 349 27.05 3.79 -12.45
N LYS A 350 28.31 3.45 -12.75
CA LYS A 350 29.42 4.41 -12.67
C LYS A 350 29.11 5.67 -13.49
N GLU A 351 28.55 5.50 -14.68
CA GLU A 351 28.12 6.61 -15.54
C GLU A 351 27.00 7.44 -14.93
N GLU A 352 26.02 6.79 -14.26
CA GLU A 352 24.94 7.50 -13.59
C GLU A 352 25.45 8.27 -12.39
N LYS A 353 26.36 7.69 -11.61
CA LYS A 353 27.04 8.38 -10.51
C LYS A 353 27.81 9.60 -11.03
N GLU A 354 28.60 9.45 -12.10
CA GLU A 354 29.33 10.55 -12.73
C GLU A 354 28.38 11.62 -13.31
N ARG A 355 27.23 11.22 -13.87
CA ARG A 355 26.19 12.13 -14.37
C ARG A 355 25.57 12.92 -13.22
N GLN A 356 25.21 12.25 -12.13
CA GLN A 356 24.64 12.87 -10.94
C GLN A 356 25.65 13.80 -10.25
N GLU A 357 26.92 13.40 -10.15
CA GLU A 357 28.00 14.25 -9.66
C GLU A 357 28.18 15.50 -10.53
N LYS A 358 28.11 15.37 -11.87
CA LYS A 358 28.12 16.52 -12.79
C LYS A 358 26.90 17.41 -12.59
N ILE A 359 25.69 16.84 -12.51
CA ILE A 359 24.45 17.59 -12.27
C ILE A 359 24.54 18.34 -10.95
N GLN A 360 25.01 17.68 -9.88
CA GLN A 360 25.16 18.28 -8.57
C GLN A 360 26.18 19.41 -8.60
N LYS A 361 27.34 19.21 -9.24
CA LYS A 361 28.31 20.28 -9.47
C LYS A 361 27.69 21.49 -10.18
N TRP A 362 26.87 21.29 -11.20
CA TRP A 362 26.19 22.38 -11.90
C TRP A 362 25.11 23.05 -11.05
N LYS A 363 24.40 22.29 -10.21
CA LYS A 363 23.41 22.83 -9.26
C LYS A 363 24.08 23.71 -8.18
N ASP A 364 25.16 23.22 -7.59
CA ASP A 364 25.88 23.93 -6.52
C ASP A 364 26.49 25.24 -7.00
N ASN A 365 26.82 25.31 -8.31
CA ASN A 365 27.39 26.50 -8.94
C ASN A 365 26.41 27.18 -9.89
N ALA A 366 25.09 26.91 -9.76
CA ALA A 366 24.10 27.36 -10.73
C ALA A 366 24.08 28.88 -10.87
N ASP A 367 24.14 29.62 -9.76
CA ASP A 367 24.08 31.08 -9.74
C ASP A 367 25.31 31.75 -10.39
N GLU A 368 26.47 31.07 -10.38
CA GLU A 368 27.71 31.60 -10.93
C GLU A 368 27.94 31.16 -12.39
N MET A 369 27.62 29.90 -12.69
CA MET A 369 27.99 29.24 -13.95
C MET A 369 26.84 29.11 -14.94
N LEU A 370 25.58 29.19 -14.50
CA LEU A 370 24.42 29.04 -15.37
C LEU A 370 23.69 30.38 -15.53
N ARG A 371 23.83 30.97 -16.71
CA ARG A 371 23.10 32.21 -17.07
C ARG A 371 21.90 31.87 -17.93
N VAL A 372 20.70 31.97 -17.34
CA VAL A 372 19.45 31.82 -18.08
C VAL A 372 19.12 33.14 -18.76
N ASN A 373 18.87 33.10 -20.08
CA ASN A 373 18.46 34.29 -20.83
C ASN A 373 17.01 34.65 -20.53
N ALA A 374 16.73 35.95 -20.48
CA ALA A 374 15.37 36.46 -20.44
C ALA A 374 14.62 36.12 -21.74
N TYR A 375 13.31 35.90 -21.64
CA TYR A 375 12.43 35.59 -22.78
C TYR A 375 12.55 36.63 -23.91
N ASN A 376 12.71 37.91 -23.57
CA ASN A 376 13.14 38.96 -24.48
C ASN A 376 13.79 40.13 -23.73
N LYS A 377 14.15 41.21 -24.44
CA LYS A 377 14.79 42.41 -23.86
C LYS A 377 13.97 43.12 -22.77
N LYS A 378 12.69 42.78 -22.59
CA LYS A 378 11.74 43.46 -21.69
C LYS A 378 11.07 42.52 -20.68
N ARG A 379 11.14 41.19 -20.85
CA ARG A 379 10.43 40.21 -19.99
C ARG A 379 11.33 39.00 -19.72
N TRP A 380 11.36 38.57 -18.46
CA TRP A 380 12.10 37.38 -18.02
C TRP A 380 11.48 36.08 -18.54
N SER A 381 10.15 35.95 -18.49
CA SER A 381 9.39 34.78 -18.94
C SER A 381 8.33 35.16 -19.99
N LYS A 382 7.84 34.17 -20.74
CA LYS A 382 6.69 34.30 -21.66
C LYS A 382 5.39 34.61 -20.92
N TYR A 383 5.29 34.14 -19.68
CA TYR A 383 4.11 34.28 -18.82
C TYR A 383 4.13 35.61 -18.06
#